data_AF-A0A2D8M1C6-F1
#
_entry.id   AF-A0A2D8M1C6-F1
#
_cell.length_a   1.000
_cell.length_b   1.000
_cell.length_c   1.000
_cell.angle_alpha   90.00
_cell.angle_beta   90.00
_cell.angle_gamma   90.00
#
_symmetry.space_group_name_H-M   'P 1'
#
loop_
_entity.id
_entity.type
_entity.pdbx_description
1 polymer ?
#
loop_
_entity_poly.entity_id
_entity_poly.type
_entity_poly.pdbx_seq_one_letter_code
_entity_poly.pdbx_strand_id
1 'polypeptide(L)'
;MVYVNFESKVFEILPDGKTMEAIKAIAKTKASERHNHDLPQSGNLADIQKKYREFEKAVVEKLEQENPNSLEAIGLKTGLTRVFEKASGILRAYDVKPAIYYDSFPDGEGGHIERVFLFSPIDHKGNYFKPEASKPIEGDELEQVNSYLFAGGWSTPGCLLSEPDIGVGLPQGFDFEKDQVIGSSYKSPKTASYLPGGVFKEIVEEIERSDAQYRKDMDHLIEEIKRIYTQEMGDDLLAQTDGEEYNFSTMHSLSGPLRLEVAPKGKWGDTLKTPENPWFTISRGNGHYHTIVPRTDTDEGQALAKKFEALKLPKELKDYPVFAGLPPAQIREVQGLKILKFQLKDDENAPYLRDCMAVNEQALSWMMEDIGDRNMGVSPPPVPENLQSDYNALKKLIP
;
A
#
# COMPACT_ATOMS: atom_id res chain seq x y z
N MET A 1 3.65 -5.20 2.84
CA MET A 1 3.62 -4.34 4.04
C MET A 1 2.72 -5.07 5.03
N VAL A 2 3.32 -5.88 5.91
CA VAL A 2 2.58 -6.60 6.96
C VAL A 2 2.35 -5.57 8.05
N TYR A 3 1.09 -5.33 8.42
CA TYR A 3 0.77 -4.55 9.61
C TYR A 3 1.41 -5.27 10.80
N VAL A 4 2.51 -4.73 11.32
CA VAL A 4 3.04 -5.19 12.60
C VAL A 4 1.98 -4.81 13.63
N ASN A 5 1.28 -5.82 14.12
CA ASN A 5 0.24 -5.71 15.12
C ASN A 5 0.86 -5.21 16.43
N PHE A 6 0.80 -3.90 16.68
CA PHE A 6 1.33 -3.29 17.91
C PHE A 6 0.55 -3.69 19.19
N GLU A 7 -0.48 -4.54 19.09
CA GLU A 7 -1.29 -5.02 20.22
C GLU A 7 -1.40 -6.55 20.28
N SER A 8 -0.31 -7.27 19.96
CA SER A 8 -0.24 -8.73 20.12
C SER A 8 0.64 -9.11 21.32
N LYS A 9 0.28 -10.20 22.01
CA LYS A 9 1.20 -10.89 22.92
C LYS A 9 2.15 -11.76 22.10
N VAL A 10 3.46 -11.59 22.32
CA VAL A 10 4.50 -12.31 21.59
C VAL A 10 5.06 -13.42 22.47
N PHE A 11 5.21 -14.60 21.88
CA PHE A 11 5.76 -15.78 22.54
C PHE A 11 6.89 -16.38 21.71
N GLU A 12 8.03 -16.64 22.34
CA GLU A 12 9.03 -17.55 21.81
C GLU A 12 8.58 -18.98 22.05
N ILE A 13 8.54 -19.78 20.99
CA ILE A 13 8.17 -21.20 21.09
C ILE A 13 9.43 -22.00 21.41
N LEU A 14 9.39 -22.77 22.49
CA LEU A 14 10.51 -23.61 22.90
C LEU A 14 10.61 -24.87 22.00
N PRO A 15 11.78 -25.50 21.88
CA PRO A 15 11.99 -26.64 20.98
C PRO A 15 11.14 -27.88 21.29
N ASP A 16 10.68 -28.00 22.53
CA ASP A 16 9.91 -29.15 23.04
C ASP A 16 8.43 -28.77 23.17
N GLY A 17 7.53 -29.65 22.75
CA GLY A 17 6.08 -29.48 22.96
C GLY A 17 5.25 -29.45 21.68
N LYS A 18 3.93 -29.56 21.83
CA LYS A 18 2.98 -29.72 20.72
C LYS A 18 2.95 -28.54 19.75
N THR A 19 3.20 -27.32 20.23
CA THR A 19 3.25 -26.13 19.37
C THR A 19 4.43 -26.22 18.39
N MET A 20 5.61 -26.67 18.84
CA MET A 20 6.77 -26.86 17.96
C MET A 20 6.57 -28.06 17.00
N GLU A 21 5.94 -29.14 17.46
CA GLU A 21 5.54 -30.25 16.58
C GLU A 21 4.59 -29.78 15.47
N ALA A 22 3.62 -28.92 15.81
CA ALA A 22 2.70 -28.32 14.86
C ALA A 22 3.42 -27.41 13.85
N ILE A 23 4.36 -26.57 14.31
CA ILE A 23 5.22 -25.74 13.45
C ILE A 23 5.99 -26.59 12.44
N LYS A 24 6.59 -27.71 12.89
CA LYS A 24 7.29 -28.66 12.00
C LYS A 24 6.35 -29.31 10.99
N ALA A 25 5.12 -29.66 11.41
CA ALA A 25 4.11 -30.19 10.52
C ALA A 25 3.70 -29.16 9.45
N ILE A 26 3.48 -27.90 9.83
CA ILE A 26 3.17 -26.80 8.91
C ILE A 26 4.31 -26.61 7.90
N ALA A 27 5.56 -26.55 8.36
CA ALA A 27 6.72 -26.40 7.48
C ALA A 27 6.82 -27.56 6.46
N LYS A 28 6.57 -28.80 6.91
CA LYS A 28 6.53 -29.99 6.04
C LYS A 28 5.41 -29.89 5.01
N THR A 29 4.21 -29.47 5.41
CA THR A 29 3.08 -29.29 4.49
C THR A 29 3.36 -28.17 3.48
N LYS A 30 3.93 -27.03 3.90
CA LYS A 30 4.35 -25.95 2.99
C LYS A 30 5.36 -26.45 1.96
N ALA A 31 6.36 -27.21 2.39
CA ALA A 31 7.35 -27.79 1.48
C ALA A 31 6.70 -28.73 0.45
N SER A 32 5.77 -29.59 0.89
CA SER A 32 5.00 -30.47 0.01
C SER A 32 4.15 -29.70 -1.00
N GLU A 33 3.39 -28.69 -0.54
CA GLU A 33 2.47 -27.94 -1.40
C GLU A 33 3.18 -26.97 -2.34
N ARG A 34 4.41 -26.55 -2.01
CA ARG A 34 5.19 -25.65 -2.86
C ARG A 34 5.51 -26.28 -4.21
N HIS A 35 5.61 -27.60 -4.29
CA HIS A 35 5.79 -28.31 -5.57
C HIS A 35 4.55 -28.27 -6.48
N ASN A 36 3.37 -28.02 -5.90
CA ASN A 36 2.09 -27.95 -6.61
C ASN A 36 1.73 -26.52 -7.04
N HIS A 37 2.48 -25.51 -6.57
CA HIS A 37 2.17 -24.09 -6.79
C HIS A 37 3.34 -23.36 -7.46
N ASP A 38 3.06 -22.69 -8.57
CA ASP A 38 4.01 -21.80 -9.24
C ASP A 38 4.08 -20.45 -8.52
N LEU A 39 4.91 -20.37 -7.47
CA LEU A 39 5.12 -19.17 -6.66
C LEU A 39 6.16 -18.24 -7.30
N PRO A 40 5.75 -17.08 -7.85
CA PRO A 40 6.68 -16.14 -8.49
C PRO A 40 7.57 -15.46 -7.45
N GLN A 41 8.86 -15.32 -7.79
CA GLN A 41 9.83 -14.59 -6.97
C GLN A 41 9.92 -13.09 -7.33
N SER A 42 9.40 -12.71 -8.50
CA SER A 42 9.40 -11.34 -9.01
C SER A 42 8.21 -11.11 -9.95
N GLY A 43 7.83 -9.84 -10.17
CA GLY A 43 6.68 -9.47 -10.98
C GLY A 43 5.75 -8.47 -10.28
N ASN A 44 4.51 -8.39 -10.76
CA ASN A 44 3.50 -7.53 -10.16
C ASN A 44 3.21 -7.98 -8.72
N LEU A 45 3.35 -7.06 -7.76
CA LEU A 45 3.20 -7.36 -6.34
C LEU A 45 1.81 -7.94 -5.98
N ALA A 46 0.75 -7.46 -6.63
CA ALA A 46 -0.61 -7.96 -6.38
C ALA A 46 -0.77 -9.42 -6.84
N ASP A 47 -0.19 -9.77 -7.99
CA ASP A 47 -0.23 -11.14 -8.52
C ASP A 47 0.61 -12.10 -7.64
N ILE A 48 1.79 -11.64 -7.21
CA ILE A 48 2.62 -12.39 -6.25
C ILE A 48 1.81 -12.65 -4.98
N GLN A 49 1.26 -11.60 -4.36
CA GLN A 49 0.48 -11.73 -3.13
C GLN A 49 -0.72 -12.67 -3.29
N LYS A 50 -1.44 -12.58 -4.41
CA LYS A 50 -2.57 -13.46 -4.71
C LYS A 50 -2.15 -14.93 -4.74
N LYS A 51 -1.10 -15.27 -5.50
CA LYS A 51 -0.60 -16.64 -5.61
C LYS A 51 -0.09 -17.19 -4.27
N TYR A 52 0.58 -16.36 -3.47
CA TYR A 52 1.02 -16.76 -2.13
C TYR A 52 -0.17 -17.05 -1.20
N ARG A 53 -1.25 -16.25 -1.26
CA ARG A 53 -2.47 -16.53 -0.48
C ARG A 53 -3.17 -17.82 -0.91
N GLU A 54 -3.24 -18.09 -2.22
CA GLU A 54 -3.80 -19.34 -2.74
C GLU A 54 -3.02 -20.56 -2.21
N PHE A 55 -1.69 -20.46 -2.21
CA PHE A 55 -0.81 -21.46 -1.62
C PHE A 55 -1.00 -21.62 -0.11
N GLU A 56 -1.08 -20.53 0.65
CA GLU A 56 -1.31 -20.58 2.10
C GLU A 56 -2.67 -21.20 2.44
N LYS A 57 -3.71 -20.87 1.67
CA LYS A 57 -5.03 -21.49 1.78
C LYS A 57 -4.98 -23.00 1.55
N ALA A 58 -4.29 -23.45 0.50
CA ALA A 58 -4.12 -24.88 0.21
C ALA A 58 -3.37 -25.62 1.33
N VAL A 59 -2.37 -24.97 1.93
CA VAL A 59 -1.63 -25.51 3.08
C VAL A 59 -2.55 -25.68 4.29
N VAL A 60 -3.37 -24.67 4.60
CA VAL A 60 -4.34 -24.74 5.70
C VAL A 60 -5.37 -25.84 5.45
N GLU A 61 -5.98 -25.89 4.26
CA GLU A 61 -6.96 -26.93 3.89
C GLU A 61 -6.37 -28.34 4.02
N LYS A 62 -5.11 -28.54 3.62
CA LYS A 62 -4.43 -29.82 3.79
C LYS A 62 -4.14 -30.15 5.25
N LEU A 63 -3.72 -29.16 6.06
CA LEU A 63 -3.55 -29.35 7.49
C LEU A 63 -4.87 -29.64 8.20
N GLU A 64 -5.98 -29.06 7.78
CA GLU A 64 -7.31 -29.38 8.33
C GLU A 64 -7.67 -30.86 8.09
N GLN A 65 -7.31 -31.42 6.94
CA GLN A 65 -7.59 -32.81 6.59
C GLN A 65 -6.61 -33.79 7.23
N GLU A 66 -5.32 -33.50 7.17
CA GLU A 66 -4.25 -34.44 7.52
C GLU A 66 -3.74 -34.27 8.95
N ASN A 67 -3.81 -33.06 9.51
CA ASN A 67 -3.27 -32.76 10.84
C ASN A 67 -4.01 -31.61 11.57
N PRO A 68 -5.33 -31.78 11.85
CA PRO A 68 -6.17 -30.70 12.38
C PRO A 68 -5.75 -30.21 13.77
N ASN A 69 -5.03 -31.04 14.54
CA ASN A 69 -4.50 -30.69 15.86
C ASN A 69 -3.35 -29.68 15.77
N SER A 70 -2.62 -29.64 14.65
CA SER A 70 -1.55 -28.66 14.46
C SER A 70 -2.10 -27.24 14.42
N LEU A 71 -3.25 -27.03 13.77
CA LEU A 71 -3.90 -25.72 13.69
C LEU A 71 -4.43 -25.25 15.06
N GLU A 72 -4.87 -26.18 15.91
CA GLU A 72 -5.27 -25.88 17.29
C GLU A 72 -4.06 -25.52 18.16
N ALA A 73 -2.96 -26.27 18.05
CA ALA A 73 -1.75 -26.07 18.85
C ALA A 73 -1.03 -24.73 18.59
N ILE A 74 -1.29 -24.10 17.43
CA ILE A 74 -0.80 -22.74 17.11
C ILE A 74 -1.89 -21.67 17.23
N GLY A 75 -3.10 -22.04 17.66
CA GLY A 75 -4.17 -21.11 17.94
C GLY A 75 -4.92 -20.59 16.71
N LEU A 76 -4.75 -21.14 15.51
CA LEU A 76 -5.55 -20.76 14.33
C LEU A 76 -7.04 -21.07 14.50
N LYS A 77 -7.37 -22.04 15.34
CA LYS A 77 -8.76 -22.35 15.72
C LYS A 77 -9.29 -21.51 16.89
N THR A 78 -8.47 -20.61 17.45
CA THR A 78 -8.92 -19.69 18.49
C THR A 78 -9.84 -18.64 17.85
N GLY A 79 -11.03 -18.46 18.42
CA GLY A 79 -11.92 -17.37 18.06
C GLY A 79 -11.49 -16.11 18.81
N LEU A 80 -10.70 -15.26 18.15
CA LEU A 80 -10.29 -13.96 18.67
C LEU A 80 -10.88 -12.88 17.76
N THR A 81 -11.65 -11.95 18.32
CA THR A 81 -12.25 -10.86 17.56
C THR A 81 -11.72 -9.52 18.06
N ARG A 82 -11.06 -8.76 17.20
CA ARG A 82 -10.62 -7.39 17.47
C ARG A 82 -11.63 -6.39 16.94
N VAL A 83 -11.77 -5.29 17.68
CA VAL A 83 -12.60 -4.16 17.27
C VAL A 83 -11.72 -2.93 17.10
N PHE A 84 -11.77 -2.35 15.92
CA PHE A 84 -11.00 -1.16 15.55
C PHE A 84 -11.95 0.02 15.40
N GLU A 85 -11.60 1.15 16.02
CA GLU A 85 -12.21 2.43 15.70
C GLU A 85 -11.41 3.09 14.59
N LYS A 86 -12.00 3.18 13.41
CA LYS A 86 -11.38 3.86 12.28
C LYS A 86 -11.48 5.37 12.44
N ALA A 87 -10.65 6.10 11.70
CA ALA A 87 -10.54 7.55 11.83
C ALA A 87 -11.84 8.31 11.49
N SER A 88 -12.86 7.65 10.93
CA SER A 88 -14.23 8.15 10.73
C SER A 88 -15.17 7.94 11.93
N GLY A 89 -14.67 7.39 13.03
CA GLY A 89 -15.43 7.07 14.25
C GLY A 89 -16.32 5.82 14.11
N ILE A 90 -16.12 5.01 13.05
CA ILE A 90 -16.90 3.79 12.84
C ILE A 90 -16.10 2.58 13.29
N LEU A 91 -16.78 1.68 13.99
CA LEU A 91 -16.20 0.44 14.48
C LEU A 91 -16.20 -0.65 13.40
N ARG A 92 -15.09 -1.37 13.30
CA ARG A 92 -14.93 -2.53 12.42
C ARG A 92 -14.40 -3.70 13.24
N ALA A 93 -15.08 -4.84 13.16
CA ALA A 93 -14.66 -6.05 13.85
C ALA A 93 -14.05 -7.05 12.87
N TYR A 94 -13.01 -7.73 13.32
CA TYR A 94 -12.31 -8.75 12.55
C TYR A 94 -12.00 -9.93 13.44
N ASP A 95 -12.31 -11.13 12.95
CA ASP A 95 -11.73 -12.36 13.48
C ASP A 95 -10.28 -12.40 13.02
N VAL A 96 -9.40 -12.39 14.01
CA VAL A 96 -7.95 -12.27 13.85
C VAL A 96 -7.27 -13.56 14.27
N LYS A 97 -6.14 -13.86 13.63
CA LYS A 97 -5.42 -15.12 13.83
C LYS A 97 -3.98 -14.89 14.28
N PRO A 98 -3.41 -15.82 15.08
CA PRO A 98 -1.98 -15.79 15.37
C PRO A 98 -1.15 -15.88 14.10
N ALA A 99 -0.04 -15.13 14.06
CA ALA A 99 0.95 -15.21 13.00
C ALA A 99 2.24 -15.83 13.54
N ILE A 100 2.88 -16.68 12.73
CA ILE A 100 4.12 -17.35 13.10
C ILE A 100 5.26 -16.82 12.23
N TYR A 101 6.32 -16.41 12.89
CA TYR A 101 7.56 -15.98 12.26
C TYR A 101 8.70 -16.88 12.71
N TYR A 102 9.57 -17.23 11.78
CA TYR A 102 10.83 -17.89 12.08
C TYR A 102 11.95 -17.03 11.50
N ASP A 103 13.02 -16.85 12.25
CA ASP A 103 14.21 -16.17 11.75
C ASP A 103 15.47 -16.65 12.47
N SER A 104 16.62 -16.31 11.90
CA SER A 104 17.95 -16.68 12.35
C SER A 104 18.60 -15.50 13.06
N PHE A 105 18.74 -15.58 14.39
CA PHE A 105 19.25 -14.50 15.23
C PHE A 105 20.73 -14.72 15.56
N PRO A 106 21.57 -13.68 15.66
CA PRO A 106 22.94 -13.83 16.13
C PRO A 106 22.98 -14.43 17.54
N ASP A 107 23.86 -15.40 17.77
CA ASP A 107 24.02 -16.06 19.08
C ASP A 107 25.02 -15.33 20.01
N GLY A 108 25.66 -14.26 19.52
CA GLY A 108 26.68 -13.50 20.26
C GLY A 108 28.08 -14.10 20.23
N GLU A 109 28.25 -15.32 19.69
CA GLU A 109 29.54 -16.02 19.53
C GLU A 109 29.99 -16.10 18.06
N GLY A 110 29.29 -15.39 17.17
CA GLY A 110 29.56 -15.38 15.73
C GLY A 110 28.81 -16.45 14.94
N GLY A 111 27.90 -17.18 15.60
CA GLY A 111 26.94 -18.07 14.96
C GLY A 111 25.52 -17.48 14.92
N HIS A 112 24.57 -18.31 14.52
CA HIS A 112 23.16 -17.96 14.50
C HIS A 112 22.29 -19.05 15.14
N ILE A 113 21.26 -18.64 15.84
CA ILE A 113 20.23 -19.51 16.42
C ILE A 113 18.88 -19.24 15.74
N GLU A 114 18.25 -20.32 15.28
CA GLU A 114 16.87 -20.25 14.77
C GLU A 114 15.90 -20.08 15.94
N ARG A 115 15.08 -19.04 15.87
CA ARG A 115 14.04 -18.76 16.86
C ARG A 115 12.68 -18.69 16.17
N VAL A 116 11.65 -19.20 16.85
CA VAL A 116 10.28 -19.18 16.35
C VAL A 116 9.42 -18.35 17.28
N PHE A 117 8.70 -17.40 16.70
CA PHE A 117 7.85 -16.47 17.42
C PHE A 117 6.41 -16.61 16.97
N LEU A 118 5.50 -16.68 17.94
CA LEU A 118 4.07 -16.63 17.72
C LEU A 118 3.55 -15.27 18.22
N PHE A 119 2.97 -14.50 17.31
CA PHE A 119 2.33 -13.23 17.58
C PHE A 119 0.84 -13.49 17.75
N SER A 120 0.37 -13.51 19.00
CA SER A 120 -1.02 -13.79 19.34
C SER A 120 -1.81 -12.50 19.50
N PRO A 121 -2.83 -12.24 18.66
CA PRO A 121 -3.69 -11.10 18.83
C PRO A 121 -4.36 -11.04 20.20
N ILE A 122 -4.54 -9.84 20.73
CA ILE A 122 -5.42 -9.57 21.88
C ILE A 122 -6.79 -9.17 21.33
N ASP A 123 -7.87 -9.82 21.80
CA ASP A 123 -9.25 -9.54 21.41
C ASP A 123 -9.85 -8.33 22.15
N HIS A 124 -11.06 -7.92 21.79
CA HIS A 124 -11.77 -6.81 22.44
C HIS A 124 -12.04 -6.99 23.94
N LYS A 125 -11.86 -8.19 24.49
CA LYS A 125 -12.02 -8.50 25.93
C LYS A 125 -10.67 -8.69 26.63
N GLY A 126 -9.56 -8.49 25.94
CA GLY A 126 -8.21 -8.72 26.47
C GLY A 126 -7.76 -10.19 26.43
N ASN A 127 -8.53 -11.10 25.83
CA ASN A 127 -8.13 -12.50 25.66
C ASN A 127 -7.12 -12.66 24.53
N TYR A 128 -6.28 -13.68 24.63
CA TYR A 128 -5.31 -14.04 23.60
C TYR A 128 -5.02 -15.53 23.67
N PHE A 129 -4.48 -16.09 22.58
CA PHE A 129 -4.00 -17.48 22.58
C PHE A 129 -2.61 -17.56 23.20
N LYS A 130 -2.43 -18.45 24.19
CA LYS A 130 -1.12 -18.78 24.78
C LYS A 130 -0.65 -20.15 24.27
N PRO A 131 0.45 -20.23 23.50
CA PRO A 131 0.97 -21.50 23.03
C PRO A 131 1.55 -22.36 24.16
N GLU A 132 1.49 -23.68 23.99
CA GLU A 132 2.13 -24.64 24.89
C GLU A 132 3.67 -24.52 24.77
N ALA A 133 4.39 -24.76 25.88
CA ALA A 133 5.84 -24.73 25.94
C ALA A 133 6.44 -23.48 25.28
N SER A 134 6.03 -22.32 25.78
CA SER A 134 6.42 -21.03 25.25
C SER A 134 6.86 -20.07 26.35
N LYS A 135 7.71 -19.11 25.98
CA LYS A 135 8.18 -18.02 26.83
C LYS A 135 7.56 -16.70 26.31
N PRO A 136 6.84 -15.92 27.13
CA PRO A 136 6.38 -14.60 26.73
C PRO A 136 7.58 -13.66 26.52
N ILE A 137 7.49 -12.78 25.53
CA ILE A 137 8.48 -11.75 25.24
C ILE A 137 7.86 -10.38 25.51
N GLU A 138 8.52 -9.58 26.34
CA GLU A 138 8.05 -8.28 26.80
C GLU A 138 9.22 -7.30 26.93
N GLY A 139 8.93 -6.00 27.02
CA GLY A 139 9.92 -4.94 27.22
C GLY A 139 10.96 -4.86 26.10
N ASP A 140 12.22 -4.58 26.47
CA ASP A 140 13.34 -4.39 25.53
C ASP A 140 13.57 -5.60 24.61
N GLU A 141 13.31 -6.82 25.08
CA GLU A 141 13.43 -8.04 24.26
C GLU A 141 12.40 -8.03 23.12
N LEU A 142 11.18 -7.53 23.37
CA LEU A 142 10.15 -7.40 22.35
C LEU A 142 10.52 -6.34 21.32
N GLU A 143 11.06 -5.19 21.76
CA GLU A 143 11.53 -4.14 20.86
C GLU A 143 12.66 -4.64 19.95
N GLN A 144 13.58 -5.43 20.50
CA GLN A 144 14.66 -6.06 19.74
C GLN A 144 14.09 -7.06 18.72
N VAL A 145 13.24 -7.99 19.13
CA VAL A 145 12.61 -8.97 18.23
C VAL A 145 11.84 -8.28 17.10
N ASN A 146 11.06 -7.25 17.43
CA ASN A 146 10.33 -6.47 16.42
C ASN A 146 11.28 -5.74 15.47
N SER A 147 12.40 -5.22 15.96
CA SER A 147 13.39 -4.55 15.12
C SER A 147 14.05 -5.51 14.15
N TYR A 148 14.43 -6.71 14.60
CA TYR A 148 15.01 -7.73 13.72
C TYR A 148 14.00 -8.23 12.68
N LEU A 149 12.77 -8.54 13.09
CA LEU A 149 11.76 -9.07 12.18
C LEU A 149 11.21 -8.00 11.22
N PHE A 150 11.10 -6.73 11.63
CA PHE A 150 10.28 -5.77 10.88
C PHE A 150 10.97 -4.44 10.50
N ALA A 151 12.19 -4.14 10.97
CA ALA A 151 12.85 -2.86 10.69
C ALA A 151 13.58 -2.78 9.33
N GLY A 152 12.99 -3.35 8.27
CA GLY A 152 13.36 -3.03 6.88
C GLY A 152 14.75 -3.47 6.39
N GLY A 153 15.41 -4.41 7.07
CA GLY A 153 16.75 -4.88 6.73
C GLY A 153 16.80 -6.26 6.06
N TRP A 154 17.11 -6.28 4.76
CA TRP A 154 17.68 -7.39 3.97
C TRP A 154 16.86 -8.68 3.74
N SER A 155 15.90 -9.04 4.57
CA SER A 155 14.92 -10.10 4.28
C SER A 155 13.59 -9.79 4.95
N THR A 156 12.48 -9.84 4.20
CA THR A 156 11.16 -9.89 4.84
C THR A 156 11.12 -11.17 5.67
N PRO A 157 10.77 -11.13 6.96
CA PRO A 157 10.82 -12.30 7.83
C PRO A 157 9.97 -13.38 7.19
N GLY A 158 10.44 -14.62 7.24
CA GLY A 158 9.69 -15.77 6.75
C GLY A 158 8.45 -15.92 7.61
N CYS A 159 7.31 -15.39 7.16
CA CYS A 159 6.04 -15.74 7.78
C CYS A 159 5.78 -17.22 7.47
N LEU A 160 5.85 -18.05 8.50
CA LEU A 160 5.59 -19.48 8.32
C LEU A 160 4.13 -19.69 8.00
N LEU A 161 3.23 -18.97 8.67
CA LEU A 161 1.81 -19.03 8.39
C LEU A 161 1.15 -17.76 8.95
N SER A 162 0.39 -17.09 8.10
CA SER A 162 -0.56 -16.05 8.47
C SER A 162 -1.79 -16.25 7.62
N GLU A 163 -2.95 -16.28 8.24
CA GLU A 163 -4.21 -16.19 7.51
C GLU A 163 -4.66 -14.73 7.45
N PRO A 164 -5.32 -14.31 6.37
CA PRO A 164 -5.94 -13.00 6.34
C PRO A 164 -7.06 -12.93 7.38
N ASP A 165 -7.19 -11.77 8.01
CA ASP A 165 -8.30 -11.51 8.93
C ASP A 165 -9.65 -11.62 8.20
N ILE A 166 -10.71 -11.94 8.96
CA ILE A 166 -12.07 -12.07 8.44
C ILE A 166 -12.93 -11.02 9.10
N GLY A 167 -13.46 -10.08 8.33
CA GLY A 167 -14.41 -9.10 8.81
C GLY A 167 -15.70 -9.74 9.30
N VAL A 168 -16.11 -9.38 10.50
CA VAL A 168 -17.31 -9.89 11.18
C VAL A 168 -18.15 -8.74 11.72
N GLY A 169 -19.41 -9.04 12.06
CA GLY A 169 -20.25 -8.08 12.78
C GLY A 169 -19.65 -7.74 14.15
N LEU A 170 -20.02 -6.59 14.72
CA LEU A 170 -19.63 -6.27 16.09
C LEU A 170 -20.05 -7.42 17.03
N PRO A 171 -19.19 -7.84 17.97
CA PRO A 171 -19.52 -8.89 18.92
C PRO A 171 -20.83 -8.61 19.65
N GLN A 172 -21.64 -9.64 19.88
CA GLN A 172 -22.88 -9.47 20.63
C GLN A 172 -22.58 -8.97 22.04
N GLY A 173 -23.24 -7.87 22.42
CA GLY A 173 -23.04 -7.24 23.72
C GLY A 173 -21.77 -6.40 23.83
N PHE A 174 -21.12 -6.10 22.71
CA PHE A 174 -19.98 -5.18 22.67
C PHE A 174 -20.36 -3.81 23.27
N ASP A 175 -19.53 -3.32 24.19
CA ASP A 175 -19.72 -2.05 24.89
C ASP A 175 -18.48 -1.17 24.72
N PHE A 176 -18.62 -0.07 23.98
CA PHE A 176 -17.53 0.85 23.67
C PHE A 176 -16.87 1.46 24.92
N GLU A 177 -17.57 1.57 26.05
CA GLU A 177 -16.99 2.11 27.29
C GLU A 177 -16.22 1.07 28.10
N LYS A 178 -16.49 -0.23 27.90
CA LYS A 178 -15.93 -1.32 28.72
C LYS A 178 -14.95 -2.22 27.97
N ASP A 179 -15.18 -2.41 26.68
CA ASP A 179 -14.38 -3.30 25.84
C ASP A 179 -13.19 -2.55 25.25
N GLN A 180 -12.13 -3.30 24.95
CA GLN A 180 -10.96 -2.77 24.28
C GLN A 180 -11.28 -2.43 22.83
N VAL A 181 -10.90 -1.21 22.44
CA VAL A 181 -11.00 -0.69 21.08
C VAL A 181 -9.64 -0.22 20.64
N ILE A 182 -9.21 -0.75 19.49
CA ILE A 182 -7.97 -0.32 18.85
C ILE A 182 -8.28 0.99 18.12
N GLY A 183 -7.96 2.10 18.79
CA GLY A 183 -8.19 3.43 18.28
C GLY A 183 -7.24 3.79 17.14
N SER A 184 -7.73 4.56 16.17
CA SER A 184 -6.83 5.21 15.22
C SER A 184 -6.00 6.28 15.94
N SER A 185 -4.67 6.23 15.81
CA SER A 185 -3.78 7.31 16.27
C SER A 185 -3.96 8.60 15.47
N TYR A 186 -4.68 8.55 14.35
CA TYR A 186 -4.91 9.67 13.46
C TYR A 186 -6.34 10.20 13.60
N LYS A 187 -6.48 11.47 13.99
CA LYS A 187 -7.76 12.17 13.87
C LYS A 187 -7.96 12.56 12.41
N SER A 188 -9.01 12.04 11.77
CA SER A 188 -9.37 12.51 10.44
C SER A 188 -9.76 13.99 10.52
N PRO A 189 -9.30 14.82 9.56
CA PRO A 189 -9.85 16.16 9.43
C PRO A 189 -11.35 16.06 9.15
N LYS A 190 -12.11 17.05 9.64
CA LYS A 190 -13.53 17.19 9.30
C LYS A 190 -13.65 17.42 7.79
N THR A 191 -14.50 16.67 7.12
CA THR A 191 -14.64 16.75 5.66
C THR A 191 -16.11 16.73 5.23
N ALA A 192 -16.39 17.27 4.06
CA ALA A 192 -17.68 17.13 3.38
C ALA A 192 -17.48 16.70 1.93
N SER A 193 -18.18 15.65 1.54
CA SER A 193 -18.02 14.97 0.26
C SER A 193 -19.29 15.09 -0.56
N TYR A 194 -19.11 15.27 -1.87
CA TYR A 194 -20.20 15.44 -2.81
C TYR A 194 -19.94 14.64 -4.07
N LEU A 195 -21.00 14.05 -4.60
CA LEU A 195 -21.02 13.64 -6.00
C LEU A 195 -21.28 14.89 -6.84
N PRO A 196 -20.36 15.24 -7.76
CA PRO A 196 -20.46 16.47 -8.53
C PRO A 196 -21.63 16.41 -9.50
N GLY A 197 -22.40 17.50 -9.57
CA GLY A 197 -23.44 17.70 -10.57
C GLY A 197 -23.38 19.11 -11.16
N GLY A 198 -24.15 19.33 -12.23
CA GLY A 198 -24.14 20.59 -12.98
C GLY A 198 -22.72 21.03 -13.37
N VAL A 199 -22.40 22.31 -13.14
CA VAL A 199 -21.09 22.89 -13.45
C VAL A 199 -19.92 22.19 -12.74
N PHE A 200 -20.13 21.64 -11.54
CA PHE A 200 -19.06 20.94 -10.82
C PHE A 200 -18.67 19.64 -11.52
N LYS A 201 -19.64 18.96 -12.15
CA LYS A 201 -19.37 17.75 -12.94
C LYS A 201 -18.56 18.09 -14.18
N GLU A 202 -18.95 19.16 -14.90
CA GLU A 202 -18.23 19.63 -16.09
C GLU A 202 -16.77 20.01 -15.76
N ILE A 203 -16.54 20.65 -14.61
CA ILE A 203 -15.20 21.00 -14.13
C ILE A 203 -14.37 19.75 -13.82
N VAL A 204 -14.94 18.77 -13.10
CA VAL A 204 -14.25 17.50 -12.81
C VAL A 204 -13.86 16.80 -14.12
N GLU A 205 -14.78 16.69 -15.07
CA GLU A 205 -14.52 16.07 -16.38
C GLU A 205 -13.50 16.87 -17.22
N GLU A 206 -13.46 18.20 -17.11
CA GLU A 206 -12.45 19.03 -17.76
C GLU A 206 -11.06 18.83 -17.15
N ILE A 207 -10.96 18.79 -15.82
CA ILE A 207 -9.70 18.51 -15.11
C ILE A 207 -9.16 17.14 -15.52
N GLU A 208 -10.00 16.11 -15.57
CA GLU A 208 -9.61 14.77 -16.00
C GLU A 208 -9.11 14.73 -17.45
N ARG A 209 -9.82 15.41 -18.36
CA ARG A 209 -9.38 15.54 -19.76
C ARG A 209 -8.05 16.28 -19.86
N SER A 210 -7.87 17.33 -19.06
CA SER A 210 -6.63 18.11 -19.03
C SER A 210 -5.46 17.29 -18.47
N ASP A 211 -5.67 16.49 -17.42
CA ASP A 211 -4.64 15.61 -16.85
C ASP A 211 -4.25 14.50 -17.84
N ALA A 212 -5.24 13.86 -18.47
CA ALA A 212 -5.00 12.85 -19.50
C ALA A 212 -4.21 13.42 -20.69
N GLN A 213 -4.55 14.62 -21.14
CA GLN A 213 -3.84 15.30 -22.23
C GLN A 213 -2.41 15.66 -21.82
N TYR A 214 -2.20 16.21 -20.61
CA TYR A 214 -0.88 16.51 -20.08
C TYR A 214 0.00 15.24 -20.00
N ARG A 215 -0.53 14.13 -19.48
CA ARG A 215 0.21 12.85 -19.42
C ARG A 215 0.64 12.39 -20.81
N LYS A 216 -0.29 12.45 -21.78
CA LYS A 216 0.01 12.10 -23.17
C LYS A 216 1.11 13.00 -23.78
N ASP A 217 1.03 14.30 -23.55
CA ASP A 217 2.03 15.25 -24.08
C ASP A 217 3.40 15.07 -23.38
N MET A 218 3.40 14.77 -22.09
CA MET A 218 4.60 14.44 -21.33
C MET A 218 5.24 13.12 -21.81
N ASP A 219 4.44 12.09 -22.08
CA ASP A 219 4.92 10.82 -22.63
C ASP A 219 5.58 11.03 -24.01
N HIS A 220 4.96 11.85 -24.87
CA HIS A 220 5.57 12.23 -26.15
C HIS A 220 6.91 12.97 -25.98
N LEU A 221 7.01 13.86 -24.98
CA LEU A 221 8.26 14.56 -24.69
C LEU A 221 9.34 13.61 -24.15
N ILE A 222 8.96 12.67 -23.29
CA ILE A 222 9.86 11.65 -22.74
C ILE A 222 10.40 10.76 -23.87
N GLU A 223 9.54 10.31 -24.78
CA GLU A 223 9.97 9.47 -25.92
C GLU A 223 10.89 10.24 -26.88
N GLU A 224 10.67 11.54 -27.08
CA GLU A 224 11.57 12.38 -27.86
C GLU A 224 12.95 12.50 -27.20
N ILE A 225 13.00 12.66 -25.87
CA ILE A 225 14.28 12.73 -25.15
C ILE A 225 15.01 11.39 -25.22
N LYS A 226 14.31 10.26 -25.04
CA LYS A 226 14.90 8.93 -25.22
C LYS A 226 15.43 8.75 -26.64
N ARG A 227 14.70 9.21 -27.66
CA ARG A 227 15.15 9.18 -29.06
C ARG A 227 16.44 9.96 -29.24
N ILE A 228 16.55 11.18 -28.69
CA ILE A 228 17.79 11.99 -28.76
C ILE A 228 18.95 11.24 -28.11
N TYR A 229 18.75 10.67 -26.92
CA TYR A 229 19.75 9.85 -26.26
C TYR A 229 20.20 8.65 -27.11
N THR A 230 19.28 7.93 -27.71
CA THR A 230 19.61 6.73 -28.49
C THR A 230 20.25 7.07 -29.84
N GLN A 231 19.78 8.11 -30.53
CA GLN A 231 20.24 8.42 -31.90
C GLN A 231 21.49 9.30 -31.91
N GLU A 232 21.59 10.27 -31.01
CA GLU A 232 22.69 11.26 -31.02
C GLU A 232 23.79 10.91 -30.02
N MET A 233 23.49 10.07 -29.02
CA MET A 233 24.38 9.80 -27.89
C MET A 233 24.58 8.29 -27.64
N GLY A 234 23.97 7.44 -28.47
CA GLY A 234 23.88 6.00 -28.23
C GLY A 234 25.23 5.31 -28.20
N ASP A 235 26.11 5.63 -29.16
CA ASP A 235 27.45 5.04 -29.26
C ASP A 235 28.32 5.39 -28.04
N ASP A 236 28.27 6.64 -27.58
CA ASP A 236 29.00 7.09 -26.39
C ASP A 236 28.46 6.48 -25.09
N LEU A 237 27.15 6.22 -25.02
CA LEU A 237 26.54 5.52 -23.89
C LEU A 237 26.90 4.03 -23.90
N LEU A 238 26.89 3.38 -25.07
CA LEU A 238 27.31 1.99 -25.22
C LEU A 238 28.80 1.80 -24.92
N ALA A 239 29.65 2.78 -25.28
CA ALA A 239 31.06 2.76 -24.92
C ALA A 239 31.29 2.78 -23.40
N GLN A 240 30.40 3.41 -22.62
CA GLN A 240 30.47 3.42 -21.15
C GLN A 240 30.00 2.12 -20.50
N THR A 241 29.28 1.27 -21.24
CA THR A 241 28.77 -0.02 -20.79
C THR A 241 29.53 -1.20 -21.37
N ASP A 242 30.69 -0.98 -21.99
CA ASP A 242 31.45 -1.99 -22.74
C ASP A 242 30.59 -2.73 -23.79
N GLY A 243 29.60 -2.03 -24.37
CA GLY A 243 28.65 -2.55 -25.34
C GLY A 243 27.42 -3.25 -24.74
N GLU A 244 27.23 -3.27 -23.41
CA GLU A 244 26.01 -3.77 -22.77
C GLU A 244 24.82 -2.80 -22.99
N GLU A 245 23.59 -3.34 -23.04
CA GLU A 245 22.37 -2.53 -23.13
C GLU A 245 22.19 -1.60 -21.91
N TYR A 246 21.57 -0.43 -22.12
CA TYR A 246 21.17 0.50 -21.07
C TYR A 246 19.65 0.71 -21.04
N ASN A 247 19.14 1.15 -19.89
CA ASN A 247 17.73 1.46 -19.65
C ASN A 247 17.55 2.92 -19.25
N PHE A 248 16.31 3.40 -19.46
CA PHE A 248 15.85 4.71 -19.03
C PHE A 248 14.87 4.58 -17.86
N SER A 249 15.03 5.41 -16.84
CA SER A 249 14.01 5.66 -15.82
C SER A 249 13.70 7.15 -15.78
N THR A 250 12.43 7.52 -15.71
CA THR A 250 11.99 8.92 -15.70
C THR A 250 11.28 9.27 -14.40
N MET A 251 11.53 10.47 -13.92
CA MET A 251 10.80 11.07 -12.82
C MET A 251 10.42 12.50 -13.20
N HIS A 252 9.14 12.82 -13.10
CA HIS A 252 8.66 14.18 -13.25
C HIS A 252 7.64 14.49 -12.15
N SER A 253 7.52 15.78 -11.84
CA SER A 253 6.42 16.29 -11.02
C SER A 253 5.69 17.34 -11.84
N LEU A 254 4.40 17.56 -11.56
CA LEU A 254 3.53 18.42 -12.37
C LEU A 254 4.17 19.77 -12.74
N SER A 255 4.85 20.42 -11.78
CA SER A 255 5.51 21.72 -11.99
C SER A 255 7.04 21.66 -11.88
N GLY A 256 7.63 20.47 -11.78
CA GLY A 256 9.06 20.31 -11.57
C GLY A 256 9.80 19.91 -12.85
N PRO A 257 11.13 19.94 -12.82
CA PRO A 257 11.93 19.55 -13.97
C PRO A 257 11.68 18.08 -14.33
N LEU A 258 11.73 17.78 -15.63
CA LEU A 258 11.84 16.41 -16.09
C LEU A 258 13.22 15.87 -15.70
N ARG A 259 13.21 14.71 -15.03
CA ARG A 259 14.43 14.02 -14.63
C ARG A 259 14.50 12.65 -15.27
N LEU A 260 15.70 12.27 -15.69
CA LEU A 260 15.97 11.03 -16.38
C LEU A 260 17.21 10.38 -15.76
N GLU A 261 17.12 9.09 -15.47
CA GLU A 261 18.26 8.23 -15.19
C GLU A 261 18.50 7.36 -16.42
N VAL A 262 19.77 7.28 -16.84
CA VAL A 262 20.24 6.34 -17.84
C VAL A 262 21.27 5.45 -17.15
N ALA A 263 21.02 4.14 -17.12
CA ALA A 263 21.85 3.19 -16.38
C ALA A 263 22.03 1.89 -17.17
N PRO A 264 23.12 1.12 -16.97
CA PRO A 264 23.26 -0.20 -17.57
C PRO A 264 22.09 -1.09 -17.16
N LYS A 265 21.67 -2.00 -18.05
CA LYS A 265 20.54 -2.88 -17.81
C LYS A 265 20.77 -3.73 -16.55
N GLY A 266 19.88 -3.58 -15.57
CA GLY A 266 19.93 -4.31 -14.29
C GLY A 266 20.85 -3.71 -13.22
N LYS A 267 21.52 -2.58 -13.51
CA LYS A 267 22.41 -1.86 -12.56
C LYS A 267 21.85 -0.46 -12.24
N TRP A 268 20.65 -0.40 -11.69
CA TRP A 268 20.04 0.87 -11.27
C TRP A 268 20.87 1.57 -10.18
N GLY A 269 21.02 2.89 -10.28
CA GLY A 269 21.90 3.68 -9.42
C GLY A 269 23.31 3.92 -10.00
N ASP A 270 23.76 3.11 -10.95
CA ASP A 270 25.02 3.34 -11.68
C ASP A 270 24.77 4.22 -12.90
N THR A 271 24.35 5.46 -12.66
CA THR A 271 23.96 6.39 -13.72
C THR A 271 25.13 6.69 -14.67
N LEU A 272 24.91 6.44 -15.96
CA LEU A 272 25.85 6.75 -17.02
C LEU A 272 26.08 8.26 -17.11
N LYS A 273 27.31 8.64 -17.46
CA LYS A 273 27.60 10.04 -17.78
C LYS A 273 26.95 10.33 -19.11
N THR A 274 26.13 11.38 -19.14
CA THR A 274 25.55 11.82 -20.39
C THR A 274 26.54 12.72 -21.13
N PRO A 275 26.89 12.43 -22.40
CA PRO A 275 27.69 13.32 -23.24
C PRO A 275 27.11 14.75 -23.37
N GLU A 276 27.94 15.70 -23.77
CA GLU A 276 27.43 17.00 -24.22
C GLU A 276 26.66 16.82 -25.53
N ASN A 277 25.54 17.54 -25.68
CA ASN A 277 24.71 17.49 -26.89
C ASN A 277 24.11 18.87 -27.18
N PRO A 278 23.62 19.11 -28.42
CA PRO A 278 23.02 20.40 -28.78
C PRO A 278 21.60 20.57 -28.22
N TRP A 279 20.93 19.53 -27.71
CA TRP A 279 19.51 19.61 -27.34
C TRP A 279 19.29 20.10 -25.90
N PHE A 280 20.07 19.60 -24.95
CA PHE A 280 19.91 19.90 -23.54
C PHE A 280 21.21 19.81 -22.76
N THR A 281 21.25 20.52 -21.65
CA THR A 281 22.25 20.35 -20.60
C THR A 281 21.69 19.50 -19.48
N ILE A 282 22.59 18.93 -18.70
CA ILE A 282 22.25 18.19 -17.49
C ILE A 282 22.82 18.92 -16.29
N SER A 283 21.92 19.35 -15.41
CA SER A 283 22.31 19.71 -14.06
C SER A 283 22.21 18.44 -13.20
N ARG A 284 23.32 18.07 -12.55
CA ARG A 284 23.36 16.92 -11.64
C ARG A 284 22.34 17.15 -10.53
N GLY A 285 21.28 16.34 -10.51
CA GLY A 285 20.25 16.38 -9.48
C GLY A 285 20.70 15.65 -8.20
N ASN A 286 19.90 15.74 -7.15
CA ASN A 286 20.07 14.87 -5.98
C ASN A 286 19.84 13.40 -6.40
N GLY A 287 20.84 12.54 -6.18
CA GLY A 287 20.76 11.10 -6.45
C GLY A 287 21.16 10.70 -7.87
N HIS A 288 20.47 9.69 -8.42
CA HIS A 288 20.79 9.00 -9.68
C HIS A 288 20.08 9.59 -10.92
N TYR A 289 19.30 10.64 -10.73
CA TYR A 289 18.52 11.27 -11.80
C TYR A 289 19.15 12.58 -12.29
N HIS A 290 19.34 12.67 -13.61
CA HIS A 290 19.77 13.88 -14.30
C HIS A 290 18.58 14.78 -14.58
N THR A 291 18.70 16.08 -14.29
CA THR A 291 17.66 17.05 -14.69
C THR A 291 17.93 17.51 -16.12
N ILE A 292 16.94 17.34 -17.00
CA ILE A 292 17.03 17.72 -18.41
C ILE A 292 16.65 19.20 -18.56
N VAL A 293 17.57 20.03 -19.02
CA VAL A 293 17.35 21.45 -19.26
C VAL A 293 17.63 21.76 -20.73
N PRO A 294 16.60 22.05 -21.56
CA PRO A 294 16.79 22.41 -22.95
C PRO A 294 17.80 23.54 -23.13
N ARG A 295 18.67 23.41 -24.14
CA ARG A 295 19.67 24.42 -24.47
C ARG A 295 19.03 25.58 -25.19
N THR A 296 19.13 26.79 -24.65
CA THR A 296 18.57 27.98 -25.32
C THR A 296 19.53 28.59 -26.33
N ASP A 297 20.78 28.13 -26.37
CA ASP A 297 21.88 28.63 -27.19
C ASP A 297 22.08 27.90 -28.53
N THR A 298 21.26 26.88 -28.81
CA THR A 298 21.30 26.05 -30.03
C THR A 298 19.92 26.00 -30.69
N ASP A 299 19.86 25.76 -32.00
CA ASP A 299 18.59 25.66 -32.73
C ASP A 299 17.78 24.42 -32.28
N GLU A 300 18.44 23.29 -32.08
CA GLU A 300 17.83 22.04 -31.60
C GLU A 300 17.29 22.19 -30.18
N GLY A 301 18.07 22.81 -29.30
CA GLY A 301 17.67 23.04 -27.92
C GLY A 301 16.53 24.05 -27.81
N GLN A 302 16.50 25.10 -28.65
CA GLN A 302 15.37 26.02 -28.75
C GLN A 302 14.10 25.31 -29.25
N ALA A 303 14.23 24.37 -30.19
CA ALA A 303 13.11 23.56 -30.65
C ALA A 303 12.58 22.65 -29.53
N LEU A 304 13.47 22.05 -28.73
CA LEU A 304 13.09 21.28 -27.55
C LEU A 304 12.45 22.16 -26.46
N ALA A 305 13.01 23.33 -26.19
CA ALA A 305 12.47 24.29 -25.23
C ALA A 305 11.02 24.65 -25.56
N LYS A 306 10.71 24.91 -26.84
CA LYS A 306 9.34 25.15 -27.29
C LYS A 306 8.39 23.97 -27.02
N LYS A 307 8.86 22.72 -27.07
CA LYS A 307 8.06 21.54 -26.70
C LYS A 307 7.77 21.51 -25.20
N PHE A 308 8.76 21.85 -24.37
CA PHE A 308 8.57 22.00 -22.92
C PHE A 308 7.59 23.14 -22.59
N GLU A 309 7.74 24.30 -23.23
CA GLU A 309 6.84 25.47 -23.04
C GLU A 309 5.41 25.20 -23.53
N ALA A 310 5.24 24.32 -24.52
CA ALA A 310 3.93 23.93 -25.03
C ALA A 310 3.15 23.02 -24.05
N LEU A 311 3.80 22.43 -23.05
CA LEU A 311 3.13 21.62 -22.03
C LEU A 311 2.21 22.51 -21.19
N LYS A 312 0.90 22.27 -21.34
CA LYS A 312 -0.11 22.92 -20.53
C LYS A 312 -0.30 22.12 -19.25
N LEU A 313 0.02 22.73 -18.11
CA LEU A 313 -0.25 22.13 -16.81
C LEU A 313 -1.74 21.77 -16.68
N PRO A 314 -2.08 20.63 -16.05
CA PRO A 314 -3.46 20.29 -15.77
C PRO A 314 -4.12 21.40 -14.97
N LYS A 315 -5.37 21.73 -15.33
CA LYS A 315 -6.20 22.61 -14.50
C LYS A 315 -6.44 21.97 -13.14
N GLU A 316 -6.46 22.77 -12.10
CA GLU A 316 -6.83 22.37 -10.75
C GLU A 316 -8.17 22.99 -10.34
N LEU A 317 -8.82 22.45 -9.30
CA LEU A 317 -10.09 23.00 -8.80
C LEU A 317 -10.00 24.49 -8.46
N LYS A 318 -8.86 24.94 -7.92
CA LYS A 318 -8.60 26.33 -7.54
C LYS A 318 -8.61 27.31 -8.72
N ASP A 319 -8.45 26.82 -9.94
CA ASP A 319 -8.41 27.65 -11.15
C ASP A 319 -9.82 28.08 -11.60
N TYR A 320 -10.87 27.50 -11.02
CA TYR A 320 -12.26 27.76 -11.40
C TYR A 320 -12.93 28.72 -10.39
N PRO A 321 -13.52 29.84 -10.86
CA PRO A 321 -14.12 30.84 -9.97
C PRO A 321 -15.20 30.32 -9.02
N VAL A 322 -15.89 29.24 -9.38
CA VAL A 322 -16.94 28.63 -8.53
C VAL A 322 -16.38 28.06 -7.22
N PHE A 323 -15.08 27.78 -7.15
CA PHE A 323 -14.39 27.36 -5.93
C PHE A 323 -13.84 28.53 -5.11
N ALA A 324 -13.93 29.77 -5.59
CA ALA A 324 -13.48 30.92 -4.84
C ALA A 324 -14.31 31.11 -3.57
N GLY A 325 -13.63 31.16 -2.41
CA GLY A 325 -14.28 31.29 -1.10
C GLY A 325 -14.88 29.99 -0.55
N LEU A 326 -14.76 28.87 -1.26
CA LEU A 326 -15.05 27.55 -0.70
C LEU A 326 -13.84 27.01 0.08
N PRO A 327 -14.05 26.09 1.04
CA PRO A 327 -12.95 25.39 1.69
C PRO A 327 -12.07 24.62 0.68
N PRO A 328 -10.81 24.30 1.03
CA PRO A 328 -9.94 23.51 0.16
C PRO A 328 -10.60 22.19 -0.24
N ALA A 329 -10.61 21.90 -1.54
CA ALA A 329 -11.25 20.72 -2.10
C ALA A 329 -10.26 19.89 -2.91
N GLN A 330 -10.53 18.60 -3.01
CA GLN A 330 -9.83 17.67 -3.88
C GLN A 330 -10.82 16.73 -4.57
N ILE A 331 -10.45 16.27 -5.77
CA ILE A 331 -11.16 15.18 -6.45
C ILE A 331 -10.58 13.87 -5.92
N ARG A 332 -11.43 12.98 -5.42
CA ARG A 332 -11.04 11.63 -4.99
C ARG A 332 -11.86 10.61 -5.75
N GLU A 333 -11.20 9.58 -6.28
CA GLU A 333 -11.89 8.47 -6.92
C GLU A 333 -12.11 7.33 -5.93
N VAL A 334 -13.34 6.83 -5.87
CA VAL A 334 -13.73 5.68 -5.02
C VAL A 334 -14.57 4.73 -5.85
N GLN A 335 -14.01 3.58 -6.23
CA GLN A 335 -14.65 2.59 -7.10
C GLN A 335 -15.23 3.22 -8.39
N GLY A 336 -14.47 4.07 -9.07
CA GLY A 336 -14.92 4.76 -10.29
C GLY A 336 -15.79 6.00 -10.04
N LEU A 337 -16.32 6.20 -8.83
CA LEU A 337 -17.03 7.43 -8.47
C LEU A 337 -16.05 8.57 -8.26
N LYS A 338 -16.32 9.73 -8.89
CA LYS A 338 -15.58 10.96 -8.65
C LYS A 338 -16.26 11.74 -7.53
N ILE A 339 -15.53 11.94 -6.44
CA ILE A 339 -16.02 12.61 -5.23
C ILE A 339 -15.27 13.93 -5.06
N LEU A 340 -16.02 15.04 -4.96
CA LEU A 340 -15.47 16.31 -4.50
C LEU A 340 -15.43 16.29 -2.97
N LYS A 341 -14.24 16.27 -2.39
CA LYS A 341 -14.03 16.21 -0.94
C LYS A 341 -13.41 17.51 -0.43
N PHE A 342 -14.17 18.23 0.38
CA PHE A 342 -13.79 19.49 1.03
C PHE A 342 -13.19 19.20 2.41
N GLN A 343 -12.08 19.86 2.73
CA GLN A 343 -11.49 19.88 4.06
C GLN A 343 -12.08 21.06 4.83
N LEU A 344 -12.68 20.78 5.98
CA LEU A 344 -13.35 21.75 6.84
C LEU A 344 -12.53 21.96 8.10
N LYS A 345 -12.53 23.20 8.61
CA LYS A 345 -12.16 23.45 10.01
C LYS A 345 -13.27 23.01 10.96
N ASP A 346 -12.95 22.84 12.24
CA ASP A 346 -13.89 22.33 13.24
C ASP A 346 -15.17 23.18 13.34
N ASP A 347 -15.03 24.51 13.21
CA ASP A 347 -16.10 25.51 13.24
C ASP A 347 -16.78 25.76 11.89
N GLU A 348 -16.26 25.21 10.79
CA GLU A 348 -16.81 25.40 9.45
C GLU A 348 -17.97 24.44 9.17
N ASN A 349 -18.99 24.95 8.50
CA ASN A 349 -20.10 24.16 7.98
C ASN A 349 -19.78 23.60 6.60
N ALA A 350 -20.41 22.46 6.26
CA ALA A 350 -20.32 21.90 4.92
C ALA A 350 -20.85 22.91 3.88
N PRO A 351 -20.12 23.16 2.78
CA PRO A 351 -20.55 24.14 1.78
C PRO A 351 -21.83 23.69 1.08
N TYR A 352 -22.73 24.63 0.78
CA TYR A 352 -23.88 24.32 -0.07
C TYR A 352 -23.46 24.36 -1.54
N LEU A 353 -23.52 23.22 -2.22
CA LEU A 353 -23.19 23.10 -3.64
C LEU A 353 -24.47 22.78 -4.41
N ARG A 354 -24.90 23.72 -5.25
CA ARG A 354 -26.07 23.53 -6.12
C ARG A 354 -25.82 22.36 -7.08
N ASP A 355 -26.84 21.55 -7.30
CA ASP A 355 -26.87 20.40 -8.22
C ASP A 355 -25.93 19.24 -7.86
N CYS A 356 -25.12 19.37 -6.81
CA CYS A 356 -24.33 18.27 -6.24
C CYS A 356 -25.16 17.46 -5.24
N MET A 357 -24.87 16.16 -5.12
CA MET A 357 -25.46 15.30 -4.09
C MET A 357 -24.48 15.15 -2.94
N ALA A 358 -24.87 15.58 -1.73
CA ALA A 358 -24.08 15.35 -0.53
C ALA A 358 -23.95 13.84 -0.25
N VAL A 359 -22.75 13.42 0.14
CA VAL A 359 -22.42 12.04 0.44
C VAL A 359 -22.22 11.90 1.95
N ASN A 360 -22.81 10.87 2.54
CA ASN A 360 -22.55 10.52 3.93
C ASN A 360 -21.07 10.11 4.09
N GLU A 361 -20.30 10.88 4.87
CA GLU A 361 -18.87 10.64 5.10
C GLU A 361 -18.59 9.26 5.69
N GLN A 362 -19.45 8.78 6.58
CA GLN A 362 -19.27 7.48 7.22
C GLN A 362 -19.48 6.34 6.22
N ALA A 363 -20.51 6.43 5.38
CA ALA A 363 -20.76 5.44 4.33
C ALA A 363 -19.64 5.44 3.28
N LEU A 364 -19.16 6.62 2.86
CA LEU A 364 -18.02 6.74 1.96
C LEU A 364 -16.75 6.16 2.58
N SER A 365 -16.44 6.53 3.84
CA SER A 365 -15.31 5.97 4.57
C SER A 365 -15.40 4.45 4.67
N TRP A 366 -16.57 3.89 4.96
CA TRP A 366 -16.77 2.44 5.01
C TRP A 366 -16.46 1.77 3.68
N MET A 367 -16.93 2.34 2.56
CA MET A 367 -16.62 1.84 1.22
C MET A 367 -15.12 1.88 0.91
N MET A 368 -14.43 2.92 1.34
CA MET A 368 -12.98 3.05 1.16
C MET A 368 -12.21 2.03 2.00
N GLU A 369 -12.60 1.80 3.25
CA GLU A 369 -12.02 0.76 4.11
C GLU A 369 -12.28 -0.63 3.52
N ASP A 370 -13.48 -0.90 2.96
CA ASP A 370 -13.75 -2.16 2.29
C ASP A 370 -12.83 -2.41 1.09
N ILE A 371 -12.45 -1.36 0.34
CA ILE A 371 -11.45 -1.47 -0.74
C ILE A 371 -10.09 -1.80 -0.14
N GLY A 372 -9.70 -1.12 0.94
CA GLY A 372 -8.47 -1.42 1.68
C GLY A 372 -8.40 -2.88 2.13
N ASP A 373 -9.44 -3.37 2.79
CA ASP A 373 -9.56 -4.76 3.25
C ASP A 373 -9.41 -5.72 2.07
N ARG A 374 -10.16 -5.52 0.98
CA ARG A 374 -10.09 -6.39 -0.21
C ARG A 374 -8.71 -6.38 -0.86
N ASN A 375 -8.05 -5.23 -0.95
CA ASN A 375 -6.68 -5.11 -1.46
C ASN A 375 -5.69 -5.90 -0.58
N MET A 376 -5.93 -5.90 0.74
CA MET A 376 -5.17 -6.69 1.71
C MET A 376 -5.61 -8.16 1.79
N GLY A 377 -6.61 -8.58 1.02
CA GLY A 377 -7.15 -9.96 1.03
C GLY A 377 -8.00 -10.29 2.24
N VAL A 378 -8.34 -9.28 3.02
CA VAL A 378 -9.22 -9.38 4.18
C VAL A 378 -10.66 -9.29 3.69
N SER A 379 -11.52 -10.16 4.21
CA SER A 379 -12.96 -10.01 3.97
C SER A 379 -13.45 -8.79 4.74
N PRO A 380 -14.15 -7.83 4.12
CA PRO A 380 -14.67 -6.68 4.85
C PRO A 380 -15.80 -7.09 5.81
N PRO A 381 -15.93 -6.45 6.99
CA PRO A 381 -17.06 -6.64 7.88
C PRO A 381 -18.38 -6.21 7.24
N PRO A 382 -19.52 -6.73 7.73
CA PRO A 382 -20.84 -6.29 7.30
C PRO A 382 -21.04 -4.80 7.60
N VAL A 383 -21.70 -4.10 6.69
CA VAL A 383 -22.03 -2.68 6.86
C VAL A 383 -22.97 -2.51 8.06
N PRO A 384 -22.72 -1.55 8.96
CA PRO A 384 -23.62 -1.26 10.07
C PRO A 384 -25.02 -0.87 9.57
N GLU A 385 -26.06 -1.30 10.28
CA GLU A 385 -27.46 -1.08 9.86
C GLU A 385 -27.78 0.41 9.63
N ASN A 386 -27.25 1.29 10.48
CA ASN A 386 -27.43 2.73 10.37
C ASN A 386 -26.75 3.36 9.13
N LEU A 387 -25.81 2.68 8.50
CA LEU A 387 -25.12 3.13 7.28
C LEU A 387 -25.60 2.40 6.02
N GLN A 388 -26.39 1.34 6.17
CA GLN A 388 -26.73 0.42 5.08
C GLN A 388 -27.45 1.12 3.92
N SER A 389 -28.37 2.05 4.23
CA SER A 389 -29.12 2.80 3.20
C SER A 389 -28.19 3.67 2.36
N ASP A 390 -27.36 4.51 2.99
CA ASP A 390 -26.46 5.43 2.31
C ASP A 390 -25.38 4.68 1.53
N TYR A 391 -24.83 3.62 2.11
CA TYR A 391 -23.85 2.76 1.46
C TYR A 391 -24.41 2.09 0.21
N ASN A 392 -25.65 1.57 0.28
CA ASN A 392 -26.32 0.97 -0.87
C ASN A 392 -26.69 2.01 -1.94
N ALA A 393 -27.04 3.23 -1.54
CA ALA A 393 -27.29 4.32 -2.47
C ALA A 393 -26.02 4.66 -3.26
N LEU A 394 -24.86 4.77 -2.60
CA LEU A 394 -23.57 4.98 -3.26
C LEU A 394 -23.21 3.83 -4.20
N LYS A 395 -23.39 2.57 -3.76
CA LYS A 395 -23.10 1.40 -4.59
C LYS A 395 -23.86 1.36 -5.90
N LYS A 396 -25.12 1.84 -5.92
CA LYS A 396 -25.93 1.89 -7.15
C LYS A 396 -25.44 2.90 -8.18
N LEU A 397 -24.57 3.83 -7.78
CA LEU A 397 -24.01 4.86 -8.64
C LEU A 397 -22.68 4.45 -9.26
N ILE A 398 -22.08 3.37 -8.77
CA ILE A 398 -20.83 2.82 -9.31
C ILE A 398 -21.07 2.35 -10.75
N PRO A 399 -20.25 2.80 -11.72
CA PRO A 399 -20.43 2.51 -13.15
C PRO A 399 -20.17 1.06 -13.55
#